data_AF-A0AAN8IMZ0-F1
#
_entry.id   AF-A0AAN8IMZ0-F1
#
_cell.length_a   1.000
_cell.length_b   1.000
_cell.length_c   1.000
_cell.angle_alpha   90.00
_cell.angle_beta   90.00
_cell.angle_gamma   90.00
#
_symmetry.space_group_name_H-M   'P 1'
#
loop_
_entity.id
_entity.type
_entity.pdbx_description
1 polymer ?
#
loop_
_entity_poly.entity_id
_entity_poly.type
_entity_poly.pdbx_seq_one_letter_code
_entity_poly.pdbx_strand_id
1 'polypeptide(L)'
;MRYYYATFITLFTVLVLSEGRISDKEPSEENECSPQMNTPLKEVAEKICELCHEFHSHEVPNMRAECRSECFSTDKFRTCMRMFTNAPKRHNRHSRQHFWKF
;
A
#
# COMPACT_ATOMS: atom_id res chain seq x y z
N MET A 1 -32.30 28.89 31.82
CA MET A 1 -31.30 27.89 32.29
C MET A 1 -31.67 26.44 31.93
N ARG A 2 -32.83 25.91 32.32
CA ARG A 2 -33.22 24.51 32.03
C ARG A 2 -33.34 24.19 30.54
N TYR A 3 -33.87 25.12 29.74
CA TYR A 3 -33.97 24.97 28.28
C TYR A 3 -32.59 24.88 27.61
N TYR A 4 -31.66 25.76 27.99
CA TYR A 4 -30.29 25.76 27.48
C TYR A 4 -29.53 24.47 27.84
N TYR A 5 -29.76 23.96 29.06
CA TYR A 5 -29.17 22.70 29.50
C TYR A 5 -29.72 21.50 28.72
N ALA A 6 -31.03 21.47 28.47
CA ALA A 6 -31.66 20.45 27.63
C ALA A 6 -31.11 20.47 26.19
N THR A 7 -30.98 21.66 25.59
CA THR A 7 -30.40 21.78 24.24
C THR A 7 -28.94 21.34 24.19
N PHE A 8 -28.16 21.63 25.24
CA PHE A 8 -26.76 21.25 25.31
C PHE A 8 -26.58 19.74 25.45
N ILE A 9 -27.41 19.10 26.29
CA ILE A 9 -27.43 17.64 26.43
C ILE A 9 -27.78 16.98 25.11
N THR A 10 -28.83 17.46 24.42
CA THR A 10 -29.22 16.88 23.12
C THR A 10 -28.14 17.02 22.07
N LEU A 11 -27.43 18.16 22.02
CA LEU A 11 -26.31 18.37 21.11
C LEU A 11 -25.13 17.44 21.45
N PHE A 12 -24.80 17.31 22.73
CA PHE A 12 -23.70 16.46 23.17
C PHE A 12 -24.00 14.97 22.93
N THR A 13 -25.25 14.53 23.12
CA THR A 13 -25.66 13.16 22.78
C THR A 13 -25.59 12.90 21.28
N VAL A 14 -25.96 13.87 20.44
CA VAL A 14 -25.85 13.75 18.97
C VAL A 14 -24.38 13.68 18.55
N LEU A 15 -23.50 14.49 19.15
CA LEU A 15 -22.05 14.45 18.90
C LEU A 15 -21.43 13.10 19.31
N VAL A 16 -21.76 12.58 20.49
CA VAL A 16 -21.26 11.28 20.98
C VAL A 16 -21.85 10.11 20.18
N LEU A 17 -23.08 10.22 19.67
CA LEU A 17 -23.65 9.25 18.72
C LEU A 17 -23.01 9.34 17.32
N SER A 18 -22.54 10.53 16.91
CA SER A 18 -21.84 10.74 15.64
C SER A 18 -20.38 10.30 15.68
N GLU A 19 -19.79 10.12 16.87
CA GLU A 19 -18.63 9.25 17.12
C GLU A 19 -19.03 7.76 16.98
N GLY A 20 -19.90 7.47 16.01
CA GLY A 20 -20.12 6.15 15.49
C GLY A 20 -18.79 5.69 14.95
N ARG A 21 -18.13 4.85 15.75
CA ARG A 21 -17.00 3.99 15.41
C ARG A 21 -16.52 4.21 13.98
N ILE A 22 -15.36 4.85 13.84
CA ILE A 22 -14.42 4.43 12.81
C ILE A 22 -14.10 2.98 13.18
N SER A 23 -14.99 2.08 12.76
CA SER A 23 -14.62 0.72 12.52
C SER A 23 -13.55 0.88 11.45
N ASP A 24 -12.32 0.52 11.77
CA ASP A 24 -11.35 0.05 10.79
C ASP A 24 -11.93 -1.20 10.12
N LYS A 25 -13.03 -1.02 9.39
CA LYS A 25 -13.52 -1.96 8.41
C LYS A 25 -13.08 -1.37 7.10
N GLU A 26 -11.82 -1.63 6.80
CA GLU A 26 -11.24 -1.57 5.47
C GLU A 26 -12.29 -2.11 4.47
N PRO A 27 -12.91 -1.27 3.62
CA PRO A 27 -13.74 -1.75 2.54
C PRO A 27 -12.87 -1.74 1.30
N SER A 28 -12.10 -2.80 1.12
CA SER A 28 -11.69 -3.26 -0.21
C SER A 28 -11.36 -4.74 -0.14
N GLU A 29 -12.41 -5.55 -0.02
CA GLU A 29 -12.43 -6.89 -0.63
C GLU A 29 -12.37 -6.73 -2.15
N GLU A 30 -11.21 -6.32 -2.66
CA GLU A 30 -10.84 -6.50 -4.05
C GLU A 30 -9.38 -6.96 -4.02
N ASN A 31 -9.17 -8.24 -4.31
CA ASN A 31 -7.89 -8.95 -4.34
C ASN A 31 -7.42 -9.51 -2.98
N GLU A 32 -8.11 -10.55 -2.50
CA GLU A 32 -7.52 -11.48 -1.53
C GLU A 32 -6.31 -12.17 -2.19
N CYS A 33 -5.15 -11.55 -2.03
CA CYS A 33 -3.90 -12.08 -2.50
C CYS A 33 -3.61 -13.39 -1.80
N SER A 34 -3.21 -14.40 -2.58
CA SER A 34 -2.97 -15.77 -2.12
C SER A 34 -2.26 -15.81 -0.77
N PRO A 35 -2.54 -16.79 0.12
CA PRO A 35 -2.04 -16.85 1.51
C PRO A 35 -0.51 -16.78 1.67
N GLN A 36 0.25 -16.89 0.59
CA GLN A 36 1.70 -16.69 0.55
C GLN A 36 2.13 -15.23 0.76
N MET A 37 1.22 -14.25 0.68
CA MET A 37 1.46 -12.90 1.18
C MET A 37 1.13 -12.83 2.66
N ASN A 38 2.09 -13.19 3.50
CA ASN A 38 2.00 -12.98 4.94
C ASN A 38 1.79 -11.48 5.24
N THR A 39 0.93 -11.19 6.23
CA THR A 39 0.54 -9.83 6.66
C THR A 39 1.71 -8.82 6.74
N PRO A 40 2.88 -9.14 7.33
CA PRO A 40 4.00 -8.19 7.37
C PRO A 40 4.58 -7.86 5.99
N LEU A 41 4.59 -8.80 5.04
CA LEU A 41 5.05 -8.51 3.67
C LEU A 41 4.05 -7.62 2.93
N LYS A 42 2.74 -7.82 3.16
CA LYS A 42 1.69 -6.97 2.59
C LYS A 42 1.86 -5.53 3.07
N GLU A 43 2.05 -5.34 4.37
CA GLU A 43 2.24 -4.01 4.97
C GLU A 43 3.48 -3.30 4.39
N VAL A 44 4.61 -3.99 4.25
CA VAL A 44 5.81 -3.42 3.63
C VAL A 44 5.54 -3.04 2.17
N ALA A 45 4.88 -3.91 1.41
CA ALA A 45 4.53 -3.64 0.01
C ALA A 45 3.60 -2.42 -0.12
N GLU A 46 2.64 -2.26 0.79
CA GLU A 46 1.77 -1.08 0.83
C GLU A 46 2.54 0.21 1.10
N LYS A 47 3.50 0.19 2.02
CA LYS A 47 4.36 1.34 2.31
C LYS A 47 5.26 1.70 1.13
N ILE A 48 5.79 0.71 0.42
CA ILE A 48 6.52 0.93 -0.84
C ILE A 48 5.62 1.65 -1.86
N CYS A 49 4.38 1.20 -2.03
CA CYS A 49 3.45 1.83 -2.97
C CYS A 49 3.04 3.26 -2.55
N GLU A 50 2.91 3.54 -1.26
CA GLU A 50 2.61 4.87 -0.73
C GLU A 50 3.74 5.86 -1.02
N LEU A 51 4.96 5.52 -0.63
CA LEU A 51 6.13 6.37 -0.86
C LEU A 51 6.39 6.55 -2.35
N CYS A 52 6.28 5.48 -3.14
CA CYS A 52 6.46 5.55 -4.59
C CYS A 52 5.44 6.48 -5.26
N HIS A 53 4.19 6.47 -4.80
CA HIS A 53 3.18 7.41 -5.29
C HIS A 53 3.56 8.86 -4.95
N GLU A 54 4.06 9.13 -3.75
CA GLU A 54 4.51 10.48 -3.39
C GLU A 54 5.60 10.99 -4.35
N PHE A 55 6.59 10.15 -4.66
CA PHE A 55 7.67 10.48 -5.60
C PHE A 55 7.22 10.64 -7.06
N HIS A 56 6.22 9.88 -7.50
CA HIS A 56 5.76 9.89 -8.90
C HIS A 56 4.40 10.57 -9.09
N SER A 57 3.88 11.26 -8.07
CA SER A 57 2.53 11.85 -8.07
C SER A 57 2.31 12.85 -9.20
N HIS A 58 3.37 13.53 -9.65
CA HIS A 58 3.36 14.50 -10.75
C HIS A 58 3.26 13.85 -12.14
N GLU A 59 3.73 12.61 -12.29
CA GLU A 59 3.73 11.87 -13.57
C GLU A 59 2.61 10.84 -13.65
N VAL A 60 2.34 10.15 -12.53
CA VAL A 60 1.40 9.04 -12.45
C VAL A 60 0.56 9.17 -11.17
N PRO A 61 -0.57 9.91 -11.22
CA PRO A 61 -1.41 10.13 -10.05
C PRO A 61 -2.03 8.84 -9.49
N ASN A 62 -2.21 7.82 -10.33
CA ASN A 62 -2.78 6.53 -9.93
C ASN A 62 -1.72 5.49 -9.51
N MET A 63 -0.46 5.90 -9.32
CA MET A 63 0.65 4.98 -9.04
C MET A 63 0.38 4.06 -7.83
N ARG A 64 -0.26 4.58 -6.77
CA ARG A 64 -0.57 3.78 -5.56
C ARG A 64 -1.52 2.61 -5.88
N ALA A 65 -2.56 2.87 -6.67
CA ALA A 65 -3.55 1.86 -7.03
C ALA A 65 -2.96 0.82 -7.99
N GLU A 66 -2.25 1.28 -9.02
CA GLU A 66 -1.57 0.38 -9.98
C GLU A 66 -0.48 -0.48 -9.30
N CYS A 67 0.21 0.07 -8.31
CA CYS A 67 1.23 -0.66 -7.54
C CYS A 67 0.63 -1.80 -6.69
N ARG A 68 -0.58 -1.61 -6.13
CA ARG A 68 -1.29 -2.61 -5.32
C ARG A 68 -2.02 -3.66 -6.15
N SER A 69 -2.30 -3.36 -7.41
CA SER A 69 -3.03 -4.26 -8.30
C SER A 69 -2.32 -5.60 -8.49
N GLU A 70 -3.09 -6.63 -8.84
CA GLU A 70 -2.61 -8.00 -9.08
C GLU A 70 -1.67 -8.51 -7.98
N CYS A 71 -1.95 -8.15 -6.72
CA CYS A 71 -1.18 -8.63 -5.58
C CYS A 71 0.31 -8.28 -5.62
N PHE A 72 0.60 -7.03 -5.98
CA PHE A 72 1.97 -6.53 -6.08
C PHE A 72 2.82 -7.28 -7.13
N SER A 73 2.18 -7.98 -8.08
CA SER A 73 2.91 -8.69 -9.14
C SER A 73 3.22 -7.83 -10.36
N THR A 74 2.77 -6.57 -10.36
CA THR A 74 2.91 -5.64 -11.48
C THR A 74 4.31 -5.08 -11.65
N ASP A 75 4.62 -4.61 -12.87
CA ASP A 75 5.87 -3.92 -13.16
C ASP A 75 5.98 -2.56 -12.44
N LYS A 76 4.85 -1.96 -12.06
CA LYS A 76 4.81 -0.75 -11.23
C LYS A 76 5.37 -1.05 -9.84
N PHE A 77 4.90 -2.12 -9.19
CA PHE A 77 5.46 -2.55 -7.90
C PHE A 77 6.96 -2.84 -8.00
N ARG A 78 7.41 -3.58 -9.03
CA ARG A 78 8.84 -3.87 -9.24
C ARG A 78 9.66 -2.60 -9.41
N THR A 79 9.12 -1.59 -10.09
CA THR A 79 9.79 -0.30 -10.30
C THR A 79 9.89 0.46 -8.99
N CYS A 80 8.81 0.54 -8.22
CA CYS A 80 8.80 1.13 -6.89
C CYS A 80 9.80 0.42 -5.95
N MET A 81 9.83 -0.92 -5.92
CA MET A 81 10.79 -1.68 -5.12
C MET A 81 12.25 -1.33 -5.45
N ARG A 82 12.58 -1.18 -6.75
CA ARG A 82 13.93 -0.84 -7.19
C ARG A 82 14.39 0.54 -6.69
N MET A 83 13.47 1.45 -6.37
CA MET A 83 13.82 2.73 -5.77
C MET A 83 14.35 2.58 -4.35
N PHE A 84 13.83 1.60 -3.59
CA PHE A 84 14.21 1.35 -2.20
C PHE A 84 15.32 0.31 -2.07
N THR A 85 15.50 -0.56 -3.06
CA THR A 85 16.60 -1.51 -3.09
C THR A 85 17.73 -0.97 -3.96
N ASN A 86 18.88 -0.65 -3.36
CA ASN A 86 20.14 -0.40 -4.08
C ASN A 86 20.69 -1.65 -4.82
N ALA A 87 19.83 -2.62 -5.15
CA ALA A 87 20.21 -3.87 -5.76
C ALA A 87 20.77 -3.58 -7.15
N PRO A 88 22.07 -3.81 -7.40
CA PRO A 88 22.63 -3.65 -8.74
C PRO A 88 21.85 -4.55 -9.68
N LYS A 89 21.48 -4.02 -10.86
CA LYS A 89 20.85 -4.80 -11.93
C LYS A 89 21.68 -6.06 -12.09
N ARG A 90 21.12 -7.23 -11.79
CA ARG A 90 21.79 -8.51 -12.05
C ARG A 90 21.94 -8.62 -13.56
N HIS A 91 23.05 -8.13 -14.09
CA HIS A 91 23.46 -8.46 -15.44
C HIS A 91 23.66 -9.96 -15.46
N ASN A 92 22.82 -10.65 -16.23
CA ASN A 92 22.95 -12.07 -16.47
C ASN A 92 24.27 -12.26 -17.23
N ARG A 93 25.36 -12.45 -16.48
CA ARG A 93 26.68 -12.72 -17.04
C ARG A 93 26.55 -14.08 -17.70
N HIS A 94 26.29 -14.09 -19.00
CA HIS A 94 26.48 -15.27 -19.84
C HIS A 94 27.94 -15.70 -19.66
N SER A 95 28.14 -16.65 -18.76
CA SER A 95 29.36 -17.42 -18.67
C SER A 95 29.40 -18.27 -19.94
N ARG A 96 29.96 -17.72 -21.02
CA ARG A 96 30.55 -18.57 -22.06
C ARG A 96 31.73 -19.27 -21.38
N GLN A 97 31.44 -20.38 -20.71
CA GLN A 97 32.45 -21.39 -20.41
C GLN A 97 33.02 -21.80 -21.76
N HIS A 98 34.13 -21.17 -22.16
CA HIS A 98 35.06 -21.80 -23.07
C HIS A 98 35.69 -22.94 -22.28
N PHE A 99 35.08 -24.11 -22.40
CA PHE A 99 35.63 -25.39 -21.98
C PHE A 99 36.86 -25.66 -22.85
N TRP A 100 38.02 -25.18 -22.41
CA TRP A 100 39.30 -25.56 -23.02
C TRP A 100 39.56 -27.01 -22.63
N LYS A 101 39.29 -27.90 -23.58
CA LYS A 101 39.69 -29.30 -23.56
C LYS A 101 41.11 -29.36 -24.14
N PHE A 102 42.08 -29.70 -23.30
CA PHE A 102 43.38 -30.25 -23.70
C PHE A 102 43.71 -31.38 -22.74
#